data_AF-A0A8J5GP84-F1
#
_entry.id   AF-A0A8J5GP84-F1
#
_cell.length_a   1.000
_cell.length_b   1.000
_cell.length_c   1.000
_cell.angle_alpha   90.00
_cell.angle_beta   90.00
_cell.angle_gamma   90.00
#
_symmetry.space_group_name_H-M   'P 1'
#
loop_
_entity.id
_entity.type
_entity.pdbx_description
1 polymer ?
#
loop_
_entity_poly.entity_id
_entity_poly.type
_entity_poly.pdbx_seq_one_letter_code
_entity_poly.pdbx_strand_id
1 'polypeptide(L)'
;MLMGSKDGFLTKRLKSYDSDRNDPVKPRALSGLSPYLHFGHISAQRCALEARKLRNSCPKSVDAFLEELIVRRELADNFCYYQPHYDSLQGAWEWARKSLMGHAKDKREHVYSREQLEKAQTADPLWNASQLEMVHCGKMHGYMRMYWAKKILEWTNRPEEALSIAIYLNDKYELDGRDPNGYVGCMWSICGVHDQGWKERPVFGKIRYMNYAGCKRKFNVEGYIAYVNKLVSGTKKRKSDSLTSLVTKHLKS
;
A
#
# COMPACT_ATOMS: atom_id res chain seq x y z
N MET A 1 -18.26 -0.37 -10.76
CA MET A 1 -16.86 0.00 -10.49
C MET A 1 -15.92 -0.34 -11.65
N LEU A 2 -15.89 -1.56 -12.18
CA LEU A 2 -15.11 -1.89 -13.39
C LEU A 2 -15.67 -1.21 -14.66
N MET A 3 -16.95 -1.47 -14.98
CA MET A 3 -17.62 -1.01 -16.22
C MET A 3 -18.67 0.10 -16.01
N GLY A 4 -18.56 0.88 -14.92
CA GLY A 4 -19.56 1.92 -14.60
C GLY A 4 -19.67 3.02 -15.68
N SER A 5 -20.87 3.53 -15.96
CA SER A 5 -21.09 4.54 -17.01
C SER A 5 -20.52 5.92 -16.66
N LYS A 6 -20.65 6.34 -15.39
CA LYS A 6 -20.19 7.66 -14.91
C LYS A 6 -18.72 7.65 -14.44
N ASP A 7 -18.29 6.56 -13.80
CA ASP A 7 -16.96 6.50 -13.15
C ASP A 7 -16.28 5.12 -13.19
N GLY A 8 -16.64 4.29 -14.18
CA GLY A 8 -16.03 2.98 -14.35
C GLY A 8 -14.53 3.08 -14.61
N PHE A 9 -13.76 2.15 -14.04
CA PHE A 9 -12.33 2.09 -14.29
C PHE A 9 -12.05 1.95 -15.79
N LEU A 10 -12.57 0.90 -16.43
CA LEU A 10 -12.29 0.60 -17.83
C LEU A 10 -12.92 1.62 -18.79
N THR A 11 -14.02 2.25 -18.40
CA THR A 11 -14.76 3.18 -19.26
C THR A 11 -14.28 4.63 -19.17
N LYS A 12 -13.75 5.08 -18.03
CA LYS A 12 -13.42 6.50 -17.80
C LYS A 12 -12.00 6.77 -17.30
N ARG A 13 -11.36 5.82 -16.62
CA ARG A 13 -10.14 6.07 -15.84
C ARG A 13 -8.91 5.33 -16.35
N LEU A 14 -9.11 4.20 -17.04
CA LEU A 14 -8.04 3.34 -17.57
C LEU A 14 -7.05 4.10 -18.46
N LYS A 15 -7.51 5.04 -19.28
CA LYS A 15 -6.64 5.75 -20.23
C LYS A 15 -5.40 6.37 -19.58
N SER A 16 -5.52 6.94 -18.38
CA SER A 16 -4.38 7.56 -17.68
C SER A 16 -3.70 6.64 -16.67
N TYR A 17 -4.09 5.37 -16.56
CA TYR A 17 -3.57 4.45 -15.55
C TYR A 17 -2.04 4.32 -15.61
N ASP A 18 -1.45 4.13 -16.79
CA ASP A 18 0.01 4.00 -16.94
C ASP A 18 0.77 5.22 -16.39
N SER A 19 0.33 6.43 -16.76
CA SER A 19 0.99 7.68 -16.35
C SER A 19 0.71 8.08 -14.89
N ASP A 20 -0.46 7.72 -14.37
CA ASP A 20 -0.98 8.30 -13.12
C ASP A 20 -1.00 7.32 -11.93
N ARG A 21 -0.83 6.00 -12.14
CA ARG A 21 -0.91 4.99 -11.05
C ARG A 21 0.10 5.18 -9.91
N ASN A 22 1.16 5.95 -10.16
CA ASN A 22 2.20 6.26 -9.17
C ASN A 22 2.02 7.64 -8.50
N ASP A 23 0.96 8.38 -8.85
CA ASP A 23 0.66 9.69 -8.27
C ASP A 23 -0.47 9.57 -7.23
N PRO A 24 -0.17 9.59 -5.92
CA PRO A 24 -1.17 9.45 -4.87
C PRO A 24 -2.12 10.67 -4.77
N VAL A 25 -1.83 11.78 -5.45
CA VAL A 25 -2.77 12.93 -5.58
C VAL A 25 -3.88 12.63 -6.59
N LYS A 26 -3.72 11.57 -7.39
CA LYS A 26 -4.71 11.07 -8.36
C LYS A 26 -5.28 9.71 -7.93
N PRO A 27 -5.94 9.60 -6.75
CA PRO A 27 -6.40 8.30 -6.24
C PRO A 27 -7.41 7.61 -7.17
N ARG A 28 -8.12 8.39 -8.00
CA ARG A 28 -9.06 7.87 -9.01
C ARG A 28 -8.37 7.26 -10.23
N ALA A 29 -7.07 7.44 -10.44
CA ALA A 29 -6.37 6.75 -11.52
C ALA A 29 -6.36 5.23 -11.31
N LEU A 30 -6.25 4.77 -10.05
CA LEU A 30 -6.25 3.35 -9.71
C LEU A 30 -7.62 2.71 -9.88
N SER A 31 -7.66 1.41 -10.22
CA SER A 31 -8.92 0.70 -10.47
C SER A 31 -9.91 0.73 -9.30
N GLY A 32 -9.40 0.66 -8.07
CA GLY A 32 -10.22 0.49 -6.85
C GLY A 32 -10.73 -0.94 -6.67
N LEU A 33 -10.17 -1.91 -7.41
CA LEU A 33 -10.66 -3.28 -7.45
C LEU A 33 -10.16 -4.16 -6.30
N SER A 34 -9.06 -3.82 -5.64
CA SER A 34 -8.39 -4.72 -4.69
C SER A 34 -9.29 -5.22 -3.54
N PRO A 35 -10.19 -4.43 -2.91
CA PRO A 35 -11.11 -4.99 -1.91
C PRO A 35 -12.06 -6.05 -2.48
N TYR A 36 -12.48 -5.89 -3.73
CA TYR A 36 -13.44 -6.78 -4.39
C TYR A 36 -12.76 -8.04 -4.93
N LEU A 37 -11.50 -7.90 -5.38
CA LEU A 37 -10.66 -9.03 -5.77
C LEU A 37 -10.32 -9.89 -4.54
N HIS A 38 -9.94 -9.26 -3.43
CA HIS A 38 -9.60 -9.92 -2.18
C HIS A 38 -10.74 -10.83 -1.68
N PHE A 39 -11.96 -10.31 -1.60
CA PHE A 39 -13.12 -11.09 -1.17
C PHE A 39 -13.74 -11.97 -2.27
N GLY A 40 -13.13 -12.06 -3.45
CA GLY A 40 -13.66 -12.84 -4.56
C GLY A 40 -15.01 -12.35 -5.13
N HIS A 41 -15.42 -11.12 -4.81
CA HIS A 41 -16.64 -10.50 -5.33
C HIS A 41 -16.58 -10.25 -6.85
N ILE A 42 -15.38 -10.20 -7.42
CA ILE A 42 -15.17 -10.15 -8.86
C ILE A 42 -13.95 -10.98 -9.25
N SER A 43 -14.07 -11.77 -10.33
CA SER A 43 -12.95 -12.56 -10.85
C SER A 43 -11.88 -11.67 -11.50
N ALA A 44 -10.61 -11.89 -11.15
CA ALA A 44 -9.48 -11.23 -11.82
C ALA A 44 -9.43 -11.58 -13.33
N GLN A 45 -9.73 -12.83 -13.69
CA GLN A 45 -9.83 -13.26 -15.09
C GLN A 45 -10.90 -12.46 -15.84
N ARG A 46 -12.07 -12.21 -15.21
CA ARG A 46 -13.10 -11.35 -15.80
C ARG A 46 -12.55 -9.93 -16.03
N CYS A 47 -11.90 -9.33 -15.03
CA CYS A 47 -11.29 -8.00 -15.16
C CYS A 47 -10.28 -7.95 -16.33
N ALA A 48 -9.46 -8.98 -16.49
CA ALA A 48 -8.47 -9.08 -17.57
C ALA A 48 -9.13 -9.21 -18.95
N LEU A 49 -10.15 -10.06 -19.09
CA LEU A 49 -10.90 -10.22 -20.34
C LEU A 49 -11.55 -8.91 -20.79
N GLU A 50 -12.15 -8.15 -19.88
CA GLU A 50 -12.75 -6.85 -20.20
C GLU A 50 -11.70 -5.80 -20.54
N ALA A 51 -10.57 -5.75 -19.82
CA ALA A 51 -9.48 -4.82 -20.13
C ALA A 51 -8.86 -5.09 -21.50
N ARG A 52 -8.67 -6.37 -21.86
CA ARG A 52 -8.09 -6.77 -23.15
C ARG A 52 -8.89 -6.26 -24.36
N LYS A 53 -10.22 -6.16 -24.24
CA LYS A 53 -11.08 -5.59 -25.30
C LYS A 53 -10.74 -4.13 -25.62
N LEU A 54 -10.16 -3.40 -24.68
CA LEU A 54 -9.80 -1.98 -24.80
C LEU A 54 -8.33 -1.76 -25.19
N ARG A 55 -7.55 -2.84 -25.38
CA ARG A 55 -6.11 -2.74 -25.65
C ARG A 55 -5.81 -1.90 -26.89
N ASN A 56 -6.60 -2.04 -27.95
CA ASN A 56 -6.40 -1.27 -29.18
C ASN A 56 -6.58 0.24 -28.97
N SER A 57 -7.37 0.67 -27.98
CA SER A 57 -7.63 2.09 -27.71
C SER A 57 -6.63 2.73 -26.75
N CYS A 58 -6.02 1.95 -25.84
CA CYS A 58 -5.07 2.46 -24.86
C CYS A 58 -4.06 1.37 -24.43
N PRO A 59 -3.18 0.93 -25.34
CA PRO A 59 -2.38 -0.29 -25.16
C PRO A 59 -1.47 -0.21 -23.93
N LYS A 60 -0.75 0.90 -23.73
CA LYS A 60 0.15 1.09 -22.58
C LYS A 60 -0.57 0.92 -21.24
N SER A 61 -1.72 1.57 -21.09
CA SER A 61 -2.49 1.50 -19.84
C SER A 61 -3.15 0.14 -19.61
N VAL A 62 -3.58 -0.54 -20.67
CA VAL A 62 -4.08 -1.91 -20.56
C VAL A 62 -2.96 -2.87 -20.19
N ASP A 63 -1.80 -2.78 -20.85
CA ASP A 63 -0.66 -3.66 -20.57
C ASP A 63 -0.14 -3.43 -19.14
N ALA A 64 0.00 -2.17 -18.70
CA ALA A 64 0.36 -1.85 -17.33
C ALA A 64 -0.66 -2.37 -16.31
N PHE A 65 -1.97 -2.28 -16.61
CA PHE A 65 -3.00 -2.81 -15.72
C PHE A 65 -2.98 -4.34 -15.65
N LEU A 66 -2.77 -5.03 -16.78
CA LEU A 66 -2.70 -6.48 -16.83
C LEU A 66 -1.44 -7.03 -16.15
N GLU A 67 -0.30 -6.33 -16.25
CA GLU A 67 0.92 -6.67 -15.49
C GLU A 67 0.63 -6.69 -13.97
N GLU A 68 -0.02 -5.66 -13.44
CA GLU A 68 -0.34 -5.60 -12.01
C GLU A 68 -1.45 -6.59 -11.61
N LEU A 69 -2.49 -6.75 -12.45
CA LEU A 69 -3.64 -7.61 -12.16
C LEU A 69 -3.33 -9.12 -12.27
N ILE A 70 -2.46 -9.50 -13.21
CA ILE A 70 -2.13 -10.90 -13.49
C ILE A 70 -0.77 -11.22 -12.89
N VAL A 71 0.30 -10.64 -13.44
CA VAL A 71 1.67 -11.04 -13.10
C VAL A 71 1.97 -10.76 -11.64
N ARG A 72 1.77 -9.52 -11.16
CA ARG A 72 2.10 -9.15 -9.77
C ARG A 72 1.22 -9.88 -8.77
N ARG A 73 -0.09 -9.95 -9.06
CA ARG A 73 -1.07 -10.60 -8.18
C ARG A 73 -0.83 -12.10 -8.04
N GLU A 74 -0.65 -12.80 -9.15
CA GLU A 74 -0.47 -14.26 -9.14
C GLU A 74 0.95 -14.66 -8.74
N LEU A 75 1.93 -13.78 -8.92
CA LEU A 75 3.26 -13.94 -8.33
C LEU A 75 3.20 -13.89 -6.79
N ALA A 76 2.28 -13.13 -6.21
CA ALA A 76 2.10 -13.12 -4.76
C ALA A 76 1.55 -14.46 -4.24
N ASP A 77 0.53 -15.02 -4.92
CA ASP A 77 0.03 -16.37 -4.65
C ASP A 77 1.15 -17.41 -4.81
N ASN A 78 1.96 -17.31 -5.88
CA ASN A 78 3.12 -18.18 -6.08
C ASN A 78 4.07 -18.16 -4.88
N PHE A 79 4.46 -16.97 -4.40
CA PHE A 79 5.35 -16.85 -3.26
C PHE A 79 4.75 -17.46 -2.00
N CYS A 80 3.52 -17.09 -1.63
CA CYS A 80 2.86 -17.63 -0.42
C CYS A 80 2.60 -19.14 -0.51
N TYR A 81 2.37 -19.69 -1.70
CA TYR A 81 2.18 -21.12 -1.91
C TYR A 81 3.48 -21.91 -1.75
N TYR A 82 4.58 -21.45 -2.36
CA TYR A 82 5.85 -22.19 -2.39
C TYR A 82 6.80 -21.86 -1.23
N GLN A 83 6.58 -20.77 -0.49
CA GLN A 83 7.39 -20.36 0.66
C GLN A 83 6.55 -20.41 1.95
N PRO A 84 6.68 -21.47 2.78
CA PRO A 84 5.95 -21.57 4.04
C PRO A 84 6.22 -20.44 5.03
N HIS A 85 7.37 -19.78 4.93
CA HIS A 85 7.76 -18.65 5.77
C HIS A 85 7.51 -17.29 5.10
N TYR A 86 6.43 -17.17 4.31
CA TYR A 86 6.14 -15.99 3.48
C TYR A 86 5.95 -14.69 4.27
N ASP A 87 5.69 -14.77 5.58
CA ASP A 87 5.42 -13.66 6.48
C ASP A 87 6.58 -13.38 7.46
N SER A 88 7.75 -13.99 7.25
CA SER A 88 8.92 -13.82 8.10
C SER A 88 10.19 -13.58 7.29
N LEU A 89 11.21 -13.00 7.95
CA LEU A 89 12.51 -12.77 7.31
C LEU A 89 13.13 -14.04 6.74
N GLN A 90 12.78 -15.23 7.26
CA GLN A 90 13.28 -16.52 6.76
C GLN A 90 12.86 -16.79 5.32
N GLY A 91 11.68 -16.32 4.90
CA GLY A 91 11.20 -16.47 3.52
C GLY A 91 11.88 -15.55 2.51
N ALA A 92 12.71 -14.61 2.95
CA ALA A 92 13.42 -13.70 2.07
C ALA A 92 14.63 -14.37 1.39
N TRP A 93 14.98 -13.87 0.20
CA TRP A 93 16.17 -14.30 -0.52
C TRP A 93 17.45 -14.08 0.30
N GLU A 94 18.42 -14.98 0.14
CA GLU A 94 19.65 -14.98 0.93
C GLU A 94 20.41 -13.66 0.86
N TRP A 95 20.46 -13.02 -0.32
CA TRP A 95 21.15 -11.73 -0.50
C TRP A 95 20.56 -10.65 0.41
N ALA A 96 19.23 -10.61 0.55
CA ALA A 96 18.53 -9.62 1.34
C ALA A 96 18.70 -9.89 2.83
N ARG A 97 18.57 -11.17 3.24
CA ARG A 97 18.82 -11.59 4.63
C ARG A 97 20.23 -11.21 5.09
N LYS A 98 21.25 -11.56 4.29
CA LYS A 98 22.66 -11.22 4.58
C LYS A 98 22.87 -9.72 4.66
N SER A 99 22.31 -8.96 3.73
CA SER A 99 22.47 -7.50 3.72
C SER A 99 21.80 -6.84 4.94
N LEU A 100 20.56 -7.22 5.27
CA LEU A 100 19.86 -6.71 6.46
C LEU A 100 20.59 -7.08 7.76
N MET A 101 21.10 -8.31 7.88
CA MET A 101 21.85 -8.75 9.05
C MET A 101 23.18 -8.00 9.21
N GLY A 102 23.86 -7.69 8.10
CA GLY A 102 25.07 -6.88 8.10
C GLY A 102 24.88 -5.48 8.68
N HIS A 103 23.68 -4.93 8.54
CA HIS A 103 23.29 -3.60 9.04
C HIS A 103 22.44 -3.65 10.32
N ALA A 104 22.29 -4.81 10.95
CA ALA A 104 21.42 -4.96 12.13
C ALA A 104 21.86 -4.11 13.33
N LYS A 105 23.16 -3.76 13.43
CA LYS A 105 23.75 -2.95 14.51
C LYS A 105 23.82 -1.45 14.20
N ASP A 106 23.41 -1.03 13.01
CA ASP A 106 23.45 0.38 12.64
C ASP A 106 22.54 1.20 13.56
N LYS A 107 23.00 2.40 13.95
CA LYS A 107 22.16 3.30 14.73
C LYS A 107 21.00 3.79 13.85
N ARG A 108 19.77 3.67 14.35
CA ARG A 108 18.58 4.25 13.70
C ARG A 108 18.46 5.72 14.10
N GLU A 109 18.08 6.57 13.15
CA GLU A 109 17.82 7.99 13.39
C GLU A 109 16.60 8.20 14.30
N HIS A 110 15.56 7.39 14.07
CA HIS A 110 14.35 7.34 14.88
C HIS A 110 14.00 5.89 15.22
N VAL A 111 13.37 5.68 16.36
CA VAL A 111 12.75 4.40 16.72
C VAL A 111 11.36 4.69 17.24
N TYR A 112 10.35 4.19 16.53
CA TYR A 112 8.95 4.37 16.90
C TYR A 112 8.36 3.05 17.41
N SER A 113 7.54 3.13 18.45
CA SER A 113 6.74 1.99 18.87
C SER A 113 5.65 1.69 17.84
N ARG A 114 5.14 0.45 17.85
CA ARG A 114 3.96 0.09 17.03
C ARG A 114 2.79 1.02 17.26
N GLU A 115 2.57 1.48 18.50
CA GLU A 115 1.47 2.40 18.83
C GLU A 115 1.68 3.78 18.22
N GLN A 116 2.90 4.33 18.26
CA GLN A 116 3.22 5.60 17.60
C GLN A 116 3.02 5.51 16.09
N LEU A 117 3.49 4.42 15.48
CA LEU A 117 3.29 4.14 14.06
C LEU A 117 1.79 4.02 13.74
N GLU A 118 1.05 3.22 14.50
CA GLU A 118 -0.38 3.01 14.30
C GLU A 118 -1.20 4.32 14.37
N LYS A 119 -0.83 5.21 15.30
CA LYS A 119 -1.47 6.53 15.51
C LYS A 119 -0.94 7.64 14.61
N ALA A 120 -0.06 7.33 13.65
CA ALA A 120 0.56 8.31 12.76
C ALA A 120 1.33 9.43 13.51
N GLN A 121 2.12 9.04 14.50
CA GLN A 121 2.89 9.95 15.37
C GLN A 121 4.39 9.89 15.08
N THR A 122 4.75 10.05 13.81
CA THR A 122 6.15 10.16 13.37
C THR A 122 6.53 11.60 13.04
N ALA A 123 7.83 11.87 12.90
CA ALA A 123 8.33 13.16 12.43
C ALA A 123 8.04 13.40 10.93
N ASP A 124 7.65 12.37 10.17
CA ASP A 124 7.41 12.44 8.73
C ASP A 124 5.91 12.66 8.43
N PRO A 125 5.50 13.86 7.97
CA PRO A 125 4.10 14.15 7.70
C PRO A 125 3.54 13.37 6.49
N LEU A 126 4.39 12.98 5.52
CA LEU A 126 3.97 12.15 4.40
C LEU A 126 3.69 10.71 4.85
N TRP A 127 4.54 10.18 5.74
CA TRP A 127 4.29 8.87 6.34
C TRP A 127 3.02 8.88 7.20
N ASN A 128 2.84 9.91 8.03
CA ASN A 128 1.63 10.08 8.84
C ASN A 128 0.37 10.15 7.96
N ALA A 129 0.41 10.89 6.85
CA ALA A 129 -0.69 10.93 5.89
C ALA A 129 -0.97 9.56 5.25
N SER A 130 0.06 8.79 4.89
CA SER A 130 -0.15 7.42 4.38
C SER A 130 -0.84 6.50 5.39
N GLN A 131 -0.39 6.52 6.65
CA GLN A 131 -1.01 5.76 7.74
C GLN A 131 -2.47 6.17 7.96
N LEU A 132 -2.76 7.48 7.95
CA LEU A 132 -4.12 7.98 8.14
C LEU A 132 -5.05 7.66 6.96
N GLU A 133 -4.55 7.62 5.72
CA GLU A 133 -5.33 7.15 4.58
C GLU A 133 -5.78 5.70 4.79
N MET A 134 -4.85 4.83 5.19
CA MET A 134 -5.15 3.43 5.51
C MET A 134 -6.18 3.31 6.65
N VAL A 135 -5.96 3.98 7.78
CA VAL A 135 -6.83 3.87 8.97
C VAL A 135 -8.24 4.38 8.71
N HIS A 136 -8.40 5.45 7.92
CA HIS A 136 -9.70 6.09 7.73
C HIS A 136 -10.44 5.70 6.45
N CYS A 137 -9.73 5.25 5.41
CA CYS A 137 -10.35 4.83 4.15
C CYS A 137 -10.30 3.31 3.94
N GLY A 138 -9.46 2.60 4.69
CA GLY A 138 -9.23 1.16 4.52
C GLY A 138 -8.58 0.79 3.20
N LYS A 139 -7.94 1.76 2.52
CA LYS A 139 -7.25 1.57 1.25
C LYS A 139 -6.15 2.60 1.06
N MET A 140 -4.91 2.31 1.47
CA MET A 140 -3.78 3.17 1.14
C MET A 140 -3.46 3.13 -0.37
N HIS A 141 -3.01 4.26 -0.93
CA HIS A 141 -2.53 4.32 -2.30
C HIS A 141 -1.32 3.41 -2.51
N GLY A 142 -1.29 2.64 -3.61
CA GLY A 142 -0.27 1.60 -3.84
C GLY A 142 1.17 2.13 -3.81
N TYR A 143 1.42 3.30 -4.39
CA TYR A 143 2.72 3.96 -4.31
C TYR A 143 3.14 4.28 -2.85
N MET A 144 2.16 4.67 -2.03
CA MET A 144 2.41 5.02 -0.64
C MET A 144 2.62 3.79 0.25
N ARG A 145 2.03 2.63 -0.05
CA ARG A 145 2.33 1.38 0.68
C ARG A 145 3.82 1.03 0.65
N MET A 146 4.47 1.20 -0.51
CA MET A 146 5.92 0.99 -0.66
C MET A 146 6.72 1.95 0.22
N TYR A 147 6.38 3.24 0.20
CA TYR A 147 7.03 4.26 1.04
C TYR A 147 6.84 3.94 2.52
N TRP A 148 5.59 3.67 2.90
CA TRP A 148 5.15 3.41 4.26
C TRP A 148 5.90 2.23 4.88
N ALA A 149 5.93 1.06 4.21
CA ALA A 149 6.58 -0.13 4.74
C ALA A 149 8.11 0.03 4.82
N LYS A 150 8.73 0.72 3.85
CA LYS A 150 10.17 1.01 3.89
C LYS A 150 10.56 1.92 5.06
N LYS A 151 9.72 2.88 5.43
CA LYS A 151 9.96 3.71 6.61
C LYS A 151 9.82 2.95 7.93
N ILE A 152 8.93 1.96 8.00
CA ILE A 152 8.87 1.07 9.17
C ILE A 152 10.21 0.34 9.37
N LEU A 153 10.84 -0.14 8.28
CA LEU A 153 12.20 -0.71 8.36
C LEU A 153 13.23 0.31 8.86
N GLU A 154 13.16 1.56 8.39
CA GLU A 154 14.10 2.62 8.79
C GLU A 154 13.97 3.01 10.27
N TRP A 155 12.78 2.87 10.86
CA TRP A 155 12.44 3.40 12.18
C TRP A 155 12.06 2.34 13.23
N THR A 156 12.51 1.10 13.03
CA THR A 156 12.37 0.00 13.99
C THR A 156 13.73 -0.64 14.25
N ASN A 157 13.86 -1.35 15.37
CA ASN A 157 15.17 -1.83 15.82
C ASN A 157 15.69 -2.98 14.97
N ARG A 158 14.80 -3.76 14.35
CA ARG A 158 15.15 -4.98 13.63
C ARG A 158 14.22 -5.21 12.43
N PRO A 159 14.70 -5.81 11.33
CA PRO A 159 13.86 -6.11 10.17
C PRO A 159 12.70 -7.06 10.51
N GLU A 160 12.87 -7.99 11.47
CA GLU A 160 11.78 -8.88 11.91
C GLU A 160 10.66 -8.10 12.61
N GLU A 161 11.02 -7.13 13.46
CA GLU A 161 10.07 -6.20 14.10
C GLU A 161 9.37 -5.33 13.05
N ALA A 162 10.13 -4.79 12.09
CA ALA A 162 9.59 -3.99 11.00
C ALA A 162 8.51 -4.74 10.21
N LEU A 163 8.83 -5.98 9.82
CA LEU A 163 7.94 -6.83 9.05
C LEU A 163 6.68 -7.19 9.84
N SER A 164 6.84 -7.57 11.11
CA SER A 164 5.71 -7.87 12.02
C SER A 164 4.77 -6.68 12.17
N ILE A 165 5.30 -5.48 12.37
CA ILE A 165 4.49 -4.25 12.49
C ILE A 165 3.78 -3.93 11.16
N ALA A 166 4.49 -4.01 10.04
CA ALA A 166 3.91 -3.73 8.73
C ALA A 166 2.76 -4.68 8.39
N ILE A 167 2.95 -5.99 8.61
CA ILE A 167 1.91 -6.99 8.40
C ILE A 167 0.71 -6.73 9.32
N TYR A 168 0.95 -6.53 10.62
CA TYR A 168 -0.13 -6.25 11.58
C TYR A 168 -0.98 -5.04 11.18
N LEU A 169 -0.34 -3.92 10.80
CA LEU A 169 -1.07 -2.71 10.43
C LEU A 169 -1.80 -2.86 9.10
N ASN A 170 -1.18 -3.50 8.11
CA ASN A 170 -1.82 -3.81 6.83
C ASN A 170 -3.08 -4.65 7.05
N ASP A 171 -2.95 -5.76 7.78
CA ASP A 171 -4.03 -6.73 7.99
C ASP A 171 -5.16 -6.19 8.88
N LYS A 172 -4.83 -5.25 9.77
CA LYS A 172 -5.82 -4.61 10.65
C LYS A 172 -6.70 -3.59 9.91
N TYR A 173 -6.14 -2.82 8.98
CA TYR A 173 -6.82 -1.65 8.43
C TYR A 173 -7.15 -1.74 6.95
N GLU A 174 -6.36 -2.44 6.14
CA GLU A 174 -6.62 -2.55 4.71
C GLU A 174 -7.80 -3.49 4.44
N LEU A 175 -8.77 -3.01 3.66
CA LEU A 175 -9.90 -3.83 3.20
C LEU A 175 -9.46 -4.95 2.25
N ASP A 176 -8.25 -4.83 1.71
CA ASP A 176 -7.57 -5.83 0.88
C ASP A 176 -6.31 -6.41 1.57
N GLY A 177 -6.21 -6.31 2.89
CA GLY A 177 -5.18 -6.96 3.71
C GLY A 177 -5.53 -8.42 4.07
N ARG A 178 -4.66 -9.12 4.82
CA ARG A 178 -4.75 -10.58 5.08
C ARG A 178 -4.79 -11.39 3.79
N ASP A 179 -3.93 -10.99 2.87
CA ASP A 179 -3.93 -11.41 1.48
C ASP A 179 -2.48 -11.72 1.06
N PRO A 180 -2.24 -12.71 0.17
CA PRO A 180 -0.91 -12.94 -0.40
C PRO A 180 -0.23 -11.67 -0.90
N ASN A 181 -0.98 -10.76 -1.53
CA ASN A 181 -0.47 -9.47 -2.00
C ASN A 181 -0.03 -8.55 -0.85
N GLY A 182 -0.67 -8.63 0.32
CA GLY A 182 -0.30 -7.89 1.52
C GLY A 182 1.04 -8.38 2.08
N TYR A 183 1.19 -9.70 2.26
CA TYR A 183 2.44 -10.30 2.73
C TYR A 183 3.59 -10.02 1.77
N VAL A 184 3.39 -10.27 0.48
CA VAL A 184 4.41 -10.06 -0.55
C VAL A 184 4.73 -8.58 -0.73
N GLY A 185 3.76 -7.67 -0.60
CA GLY A 185 4.01 -6.23 -0.60
C GLY A 185 4.91 -5.78 0.55
N CYS A 186 4.70 -6.31 1.76
CA CYS A 186 5.56 -6.07 2.92
C CYS A 186 6.95 -6.67 2.70
N MET A 187 7.03 -7.91 2.23
CA MET A 187 8.28 -8.62 1.94
C MET A 187 9.10 -7.97 0.81
N TRP A 188 8.45 -7.46 -0.24
CA TRP A 188 9.10 -6.67 -1.28
C TRP A 188 9.69 -5.38 -0.70
N SER A 189 8.93 -4.72 0.17
CA SER A 189 9.31 -3.42 0.73
C SER A 189 10.46 -3.52 1.73
N ILE A 190 10.39 -4.48 2.65
CA ILE A 190 11.28 -4.62 3.80
C ILE A 190 12.41 -5.61 3.52
N CYS A 191 12.12 -6.69 2.79
CA CYS A 191 13.02 -7.81 2.58
C CYS A 191 13.44 -8.02 1.11
N GLY A 192 13.07 -7.14 0.18
CA GLY A 192 13.53 -7.18 -1.21
C GLY A 192 13.05 -8.39 -2.01
N VAL A 193 11.98 -9.08 -1.58
CA VAL A 193 11.39 -10.19 -2.35
C VAL A 193 10.89 -9.67 -3.70
N HIS A 194 11.27 -10.34 -4.79
CA HIS A 194 11.00 -9.92 -6.18
C HIS A 194 11.58 -8.54 -6.57
N ASP A 195 12.57 -8.05 -5.82
CA ASP A 195 13.40 -6.89 -6.19
C ASP A 195 14.86 -7.30 -6.35
N GLN A 196 15.66 -6.40 -6.93
CA GLN A 196 17.10 -6.52 -7.00
C GLN A 196 17.78 -5.80 -5.81
N GLY A 197 19.08 -6.06 -5.63
CA GLY A 197 19.92 -5.26 -4.74
C GLY A 197 20.19 -3.86 -5.29
N TRP A 198 20.22 -2.87 -4.38
CA TRP A 198 20.50 -1.47 -4.67
C TRP A 198 21.80 -1.02 -3.99
N LYS A 199 22.20 0.24 -4.24
CA LYS A 199 23.36 0.84 -3.57
C LYS A 199 23.21 0.74 -2.06
N GLU A 200 24.24 0.15 -1.43
CA GLU A 200 24.29 -0.12 0.00
C GLU A 200 24.24 1.18 0.82
N ARG A 201 23.55 1.13 1.96
CA ARG A 201 23.38 2.26 2.89
C ARG A 201 23.14 1.77 4.31
N PRO A 202 23.38 2.61 5.32
CA PRO A 202 23.05 2.28 6.69
C PRO A 202 21.58 1.86 6.85
N VAL A 203 21.32 0.97 7.81
CA VAL A 203 20.03 0.38 8.16
C VAL A 203 19.44 -0.55 7.08
N PHE A 204 19.30 -0.09 5.84
CA PHE A 204 18.69 -0.87 4.75
C PHE A 204 19.63 -1.90 4.13
N GLY A 205 20.94 -1.71 4.25
CA GLY A 205 21.89 -2.39 3.38
C GLY A 205 21.55 -2.12 1.91
N LYS A 206 21.30 -3.19 1.15
CA LYS A 206 20.99 -3.15 -0.29
C LYS A 206 19.49 -3.19 -0.60
N ILE A 207 18.62 -3.12 0.40
CA ILE A 207 17.17 -2.98 0.17
C ILE A 207 16.88 -1.65 -0.50
N ARG A 208 15.99 -1.64 -1.51
CA ARG A 208 15.61 -0.41 -2.24
C ARG A 208 15.16 0.67 -1.27
N TYR A 209 15.79 1.83 -1.35
CA TYR A 209 15.46 2.98 -0.51
C TYR A 209 14.42 3.90 -1.13
N MET A 210 13.56 4.49 -0.29
CA MET A 210 12.67 5.58 -0.64
C MET A 210 12.70 6.66 0.46
N ASN A 211 12.71 7.94 0.06
CA ASN A 211 12.69 9.06 0.99
C ASN A 211 11.73 10.17 0.57
N TYR A 212 11.43 11.04 1.54
CA TYR A 212 10.55 12.19 1.38
C TYR A 212 10.93 13.05 0.18
N ALA A 213 12.21 13.43 0.07
CA ALA A 213 12.71 14.24 -1.05
C ALA A 213 12.51 13.56 -2.41
N GLY A 214 12.66 12.23 -2.48
CA GLY A 214 12.37 11.45 -3.67
C GLY A 214 10.89 11.43 -4.04
N CYS A 215 10.00 11.40 -3.06
CA CYS A 215 8.56 11.52 -3.29
C CYS A 215 8.19 12.93 -3.77
N LYS A 216 8.77 13.99 -3.16
CA LYS A 216 8.57 15.39 -3.55
C LYS A 216 8.96 15.68 -5.01
N ARG A 217 9.94 14.96 -5.56
CA ARG A 217 10.30 15.06 -6.99
C ARG A 217 9.33 14.34 -7.94
N LYS A 218 8.50 13.45 -7.43
CA LYS A 218 7.62 12.59 -8.24
C LYS A 218 6.15 13.04 -8.24
N PHE A 219 5.68 13.60 -7.14
CA PHE A 219 4.30 14.09 -7.00
C PHE A 219 4.20 15.22 -5.98
N ASN A 220 3.04 15.89 -5.96
CA ASN A 220 2.76 16.95 -5.00
C ASN A 220 2.47 16.37 -3.60
N VAL A 221 3.52 16.22 -2.80
CA VAL A 221 3.44 15.70 -1.42
C VAL A 221 2.47 16.49 -0.54
N GLU A 222 2.52 17.82 -0.59
CA GLU A 222 1.62 18.67 0.20
C GLU A 222 0.15 18.49 -0.23
N GLY A 223 -0.08 18.30 -1.54
CA GLY A 223 -1.40 17.99 -2.08
C GLY A 223 -1.96 16.66 -1.54
N TYR A 224 -1.12 15.63 -1.44
CA TYR A 224 -1.52 14.34 -0.86
C TYR A 224 -1.80 14.45 0.64
N ILE A 225 -0.94 15.14 1.40
CA ILE A 225 -1.15 15.39 2.84
C ILE A 225 -2.47 16.13 3.07
N ALA A 226 -2.73 17.20 2.31
CA ALA A 226 -3.96 17.97 2.40
C ALA A 226 -5.20 17.13 2.04
N TYR A 227 -5.10 16.29 1.01
CA TYR A 227 -6.16 15.34 0.63
C TYR A 227 -6.53 14.40 1.79
N VAL A 228 -5.53 13.77 2.41
CA VAL A 228 -5.76 12.86 3.54
C VAL A 228 -6.35 13.62 4.74
N ASN A 229 -5.83 14.80 5.08
CA ASN A 229 -6.36 15.60 6.19
C ASN A 229 -7.86 15.93 5.99
N LYS A 230 -8.27 16.21 4.76
CA LYS A 230 -9.69 16.42 4.40
C LYS A 230 -10.51 15.14 4.56
N LEU A 231 -9.99 13.98 4.15
CA LEU A 231 -10.64 12.68 4.33
C LEU A 231 -10.86 12.34 5.82
N VAL A 232 -9.83 12.50 6.63
CA VAL A 232 -9.86 12.23 8.08
C VAL A 232 -10.92 13.11 8.75
N SER A 233 -10.90 14.41 8.46
CA SER A 233 -11.87 15.37 9.00
C SER A 233 -13.30 15.02 8.61
N GLY A 234 -13.53 14.64 7.34
CA GLY A 234 -14.84 14.20 6.86
C GLY A 234 -15.33 12.88 7.48
N THR A 235 -14.42 12.00 7.88
CA THR A 235 -14.76 10.73 8.56
C THR A 235 -15.12 10.95 10.03
N LYS A 236 -14.39 11.83 10.72
CA LYS A 236 -14.70 12.24 12.11
C LYS A 236 -16.07 12.91 12.19
N LYS A 237 -16.38 13.83 11.27
CA LYS A 237 -17.69 14.49 11.20
C LYS A 237 -18.84 13.48 11.03
N ARG A 238 -18.73 12.56 10.06
CA ARG A 238 -19.74 11.52 9.83
C ARG A 238 -19.97 10.62 11.04
N LYS A 239 -18.91 10.26 11.78
CA LYS A 239 -19.05 9.49 13.03
C LYS A 239 -19.81 10.29 14.09
N SER A 240 -19.45 11.56 14.28
CA SER A 240 -20.15 12.47 15.21
C SER A 240 -21.63 12.59 14.87
N ASP A 241 -21.97 12.84 13.60
CA ASP A 241 -23.35 12.99 13.13
C ASP A 241 -24.16 11.69 13.35
N SER A 242 -23.54 10.52 13.12
CA SER A 242 -24.18 9.23 13.36
C SER A 242 -24.50 9.00 14.84
N LEU A 243 -23.58 9.35 15.74
CA LEU A 243 -23.76 9.22 17.20
C LEU A 243 -24.88 10.13 17.69
N THR A 244 -24.92 11.39 17.22
CA THR A 244 -26.00 12.33 17.54
C THR A 244 -27.36 11.80 17.05
N SER A 245 -27.41 11.20 15.85
CA SER A 245 -28.65 10.63 15.32
C SER A 245 -29.16 9.41 16.11
N LEU A 246 -28.24 8.58 16.64
CA LEU A 246 -28.56 7.44 17.50
C LEU A 246 -29.11 7.89 18.86
N VAL A 247 -28.46 8.87 19.50
CA VAL A 247 -28.94 9.46 20.76
C VAL A 247 -30.32 10.10 20.60
N THR A 248 -30.54 10.82 19.49
CA THR A 248 -31.84 11.47 19.22
C THR A 248 -32.97 10.46 18.96
N LYS A 249 -32.66 9.28 18.38
CA LYS A 249 -33.65 8.19 18.24
C LYS A 249 -33.99 7.54 19.57
N HIS A 250 -33.01 7.41 20.48
CA HIS A 250 -33.24 6.81 21.80
C HIS A 250 -34.00 7.73 22.77
N LEU A 251 -33.88 9.04 22.63
CA LEU A 251 -34.66 10.01 23.43
C LEU A 251 -36.11 10.20 22.94
N LYS A 252 -36.45 9.62 21.78
CA LYS A 252 -37.80 9.68 21.17
C LYS A 252 -38.57 8.34 21.25
N SER A 253 -37.98 7.32 21.86
CA SER A 253 -38.62 6.03 22.19
C SER A 253 -38.87 5.94 23.68
#